data_AF-A0A847J8P1-F1
#
_entry.id   AF-A0A847J8P1-F1
#
_cell.length_a   1.000
_cell.length_b   1.000
_cell.length_c   1.000
_cell.angle_alpha   90.00
_cell.angle_beta   90.00
_cell.angle_gamma   90.00
#
_symmetry.space_group_name_H-M   'P 1'
#
loop_
_entity.id
_entity.type
_entity.pdbx_description
1 polymer ?
#
loop_
_entity_poly.entity_id
_entity_poly.type
_entity_poly.pdbx_seq_one_letter_code
_entity_poly.pdbx_strand_id
1 'polypeptide(L)'
;MVLAAPAAAVAGGHWVSDGITYDPTQAELAAVGKMPGRIYEKRISGGFQATETAIGTVEVFFTADDPDHKVFLGTCSVSFRIDGAPMTGGAPGYATSGIVQVGGNDASKAAGATCSGAVAVDNADDAAGTGPVAIGATGNAKGTLVLPKGVPGATATIHVKAYLSIGVGAFGGRTDAHLRWVGD
;
A
#
# COMPACT_ATOMS: atom_id res chain seq x y z
N MET A 1 -31.66 -33.28 23.28
CA MET A 1 -32.14 -31.97 22.80
C MET A 1 -31.01 -30.97 23.02
N VAL A 2 -30.20 -30.73 21.99
CA VAL A 2 -29.09 -29.77 22.04
C VAL A 2 -29.68 -28.39 21.80
N LEU A 3 -29.60 -27.49 22.78
CA LEU A 3 -29.91 -26.07 22.58
C LEU A 3 -28.86 -25.52 21.59
N ALA A 4 -29.30 -25.24 20.36
CA ALA A 4 -28.49 -24.43 19.45
C ALA A 4 -28.34 -23.04 20.08
N ALA A 5 -27.11 -22.68 20.45
CA ALA A 5 -26.79 -21.31 20.83
C ALA A 5 -27.17 -20.38 19.67
N PRO A 6 -27.81 -19.22 19.93
CA PRO A 6 -28.12 -18.29 18.86
C PRO A 6 -26.80 -17.87 18.19
N ALA A 7 -26.72 -18.05 16.88
CA ALA A 7 -25.64 -17.49 16.09
C ALA A 7 -25.61 -15.99 16.38
N ALA A 8 -24.51 -15.50 16.95
CA ALA A 8 -24.34 -14.08 17.22
C ALA A 8 -24.57 -13.32 15.92
N ALA A 9 -25.68 -12.56 15.88
CA ALA A 9 -26.03 -11.71 14.76
C ALA A 9 -24.80 -10.86 14.43
N VAL A 10 -24.45 -10.79 13.14
CA VAL A 10 -23.51 -9.77 12.67
C VAL A 10 -24.17 -8.46 13.06
N ALA A 11 -23.60 -7.74 14.04
CA ALA A 11 -24.10 -6.42 14.38
C ALA A 11 -24.07 -5.59 13.10
N GLY A 12 -25.16 -4.89 12.79
CA GLY A 12 -25.12 -3.88 11.73
C GLY A 12 -23.97 -2.91 11.99
N GLY A 13 -23.37 -2.38 10.94
CA GLY A 13 -22.24 -1.46 11.06
C GLY A 13 -21.34 -1.42 9.83
N HIS A 14 -20.28 -0.62 9.93
CA HIS A 14 -19.32 -0.41 8.87
C HIS A 14 -17.91 -0.11 9.39
N TRP A 15 -16.92 -0.38 8.55
CA TRP A 15 -15.53 0.02 8.79
C TRP A 15 -15.33 1.50 8.46
N VAL A 16 -14.68 2.23 9.36
CA VAL A 16 -14.24 3.62 9.14
C VAL A 16 -12.72 3.72 9.27
N SER A 17 -12.12 4.62 8.49
CA SER A 17 -10.69 4.96 8.61
C SER A 17 -10.44 5.73 9.90
N ASP A 18 -9.44 5.30 10.68
CA ASP A 18 -9.01 5.91 11.94
C ASP A 18 -7.65 6.61 11.84
N GLY A 19 -6.97 6.48 10.69
CA GLY A 19 -5.70 7.13 10.45
C GLY A 19 -4.81 6.35 9.51
N ILE A 20 -3.64 6.94 9.24
CA ILE A 20 -2.64 6.37 8.33
C ILE A 20 -1.27 6.50 8.98
N THR A 21 -0.47 5.43 8.88
CA THR A 21 0.95 5.45 9.21
C THR A 21 1.80 5.00 8.02
N TYR A 22 3.09 5.29 8.07
CA TYR A 22 4.06 4.89 7.06
C TYR A 22 5.15 4.06 7.69
N ASP A 23 5.60 3.04 6.96
CA ASP A 23 6.71 2.18 7.35
C ASP A 23 7.65 1.98 6.14
N PRO A 24 8.91 2.44 6.19
CA PRO A 24 9.51 3.19 7.30
C PRO A 24 8.90 4.58 7.48
N THR A 25 8.98 5.12 8.69
CA THR A 25 8.56 6.50 8.97
C THR A 25 9.48 7.51 8.26
N GLN A 26 8.98 8.72 8.03
CA GLN A 26 9.78 9.79 7.44
C GLN A 26 11.02 10.15 8.25
N ALA A 27 10.95 10.05 9.58
CA ALA A 27 12.08 10.27 10.46
C ALA A 27 13.18 9.21 10.26
N GLU A 28 12.80 7.94 10.09
CA GLU A 28 13.73 6.85 9.80
C GLU A 28 14.34 7.02 8.40
N LEU A 29 13.55 7.40 7.39
CA LEU A 29 14.07 7.67 6.05
C LEU A 29 15.07 8.83 6.05
N ALA A 30 14.81 9.90 6.81
CA ALA A 30 15.71 11.04 6.92
C ALA A 30 17.01 10.72 7.69
N ALA A 31 17.01 9.68 8.54
CA ALA A 31 18.18 9.20 9.24
C ALA A 31 19.09 8.33 8.33
N VAL A 32 18.52 7.67 7.33
CA VAL A 32 19.25 6.82 6.39
C VAL A 32 19.89 7.64 5.27
N GLY A 33 21.18 7.40 5.00
CA GLY A 33 21.79 7.78 3.72
C GLY A 33 22.55 9.10 3.66
N LYS A 34 22.87 9.74 4.79
CA LYS A 34 23.80 10.89 4.76
C LYS A 34 25.25 10.42 4.61
N MET A 35 25.67 10.08 3.40
CA MET A 35 27.09 9.95 3.06
C MET A 35 27.60 11.31 2.56
N PRO A 36 28.62 11.92 3.21
CA PRO A 36 29.16 13.19 2.76
C PRO A 36 29.59 13.16 1.28
N GLY A 37 29.12 14.11 0.48
CA GLY A 37 29.46 14.22 -0.94
C GLY A 37 28.70 13.27 -1.88
N ARG A 38 27.69 12.55 -1.40
CA ARG A 38 26.85 11.66 -2.21
C ARG A 38 25.40 12.11 -2.20
N ILE A 39 24.71 11.88 -3.30
CA ILE A 39 23.27 12.13 -3.40
C ILE A 39 22.55 10.88 -2.91
N TYR A 40 21.72 11.03 -1.89
CA TYR A 40 20.86 9.95 -1.43
C TYR A 40 19.63 10.54 -0.73
N GLU A 41 18.45 10.22 -1.22
CA GLU A 41 17.20 10.62 -0.58
C GLU A 41 16.12 9.58 -0.84
N LYS A 42 15.35 9.28 0.22
CA LYS A 42 14.18 8.41 0.21
C LYS A 42 13.00 9.16 0.79
N ARG A 43 11.83 9.06 0.16
CA ARG A 43 10.58 9.64 0.67
C ARG A 43 9.43 8.67 0.45
N ILE A 44 8.50 8.62 1.40
CA ILE A 44 7.24 7.89 1.28
C ILE A 44 6.05 8.81 1.55
N SER A 45 5.06 8.81 0.69
CA SER A 45 3.80 9.50 0.92
C SER A 45 2.65 8.61 0.51
N GLY A 46 1.44 9.02 0.84
CA GLY A 46 0.26 8.22 0.54
C GLY A 46 -0.97 8.74 1.26
N GLY A 47 -2.12 8.24 0.86
CA GLY A 47 -3.40 8.59 1.44
C GLY A 47 -4.33 7.40 1.41
N PHE A 48 -5.38 7.47 2.22
CA PHE A 48 -6.44 6.48 2.24
C PHE A 48 -7.73 7.15 2.67
N GLN A 49 -8.78 6.91 1.90
CA GLN A 49 -10.10 7.44 2.13
C GLN A 49 -11.09 6.27 2.06
N ALA A 50 -11.75 5.95 3.18
CA ALA A 50 -12.81 4.95 3.25
C ALA A 50 -14.20 5.61 3.26
N THR A 51 -14.60 6.19 2.12
CA THR A 51 -15.99 6.67 1.91
C THR A 51 -16.77 5.65 1.07
N GLU A 52 -17.65 6.07 0.14
CA GLU A 52 -18.45 5.21 -0.75
C GLU A 52 -17.63 4.28 -1.66
N THR A 53 -16.35 4.57 -1.84
CA THR A 53 -15.35 3.67 -2.39
C THR A 53 -14.09 3.90 -1.58
N ALA A 54 -13.47 2.82 -1.09
CA ALA A 54 -12.21 3.00 -0.40
C ALA A 54 -11.08 3.12 -1.42
N ILE A 55 -10.40 4.26 -1.44
CA ILE A 55 -9.27 4.53 -2.33
C ILE A 55 -8.05 4.77 -1.47
N GLY A 56 -6.93 4.18 -1.84
CA GLY A 56 -5.66 4.56 -1.24
C GLY A 56 -4.52 4.60 -2.23
N THR A 57 -3.47 5.27 -1.80
CA THR A 57 -2.27 5.52 -2.57
C THR A 57 -1.05 5.37 -1.68
N VAL A 58 0.04 4.89 -2.28
CA VAL A 58 1.39 5.01 -1.73
C VAL A 58 2.31 5.44 -2.85
N GLU A 59 3.14 6.42 -2.57
CA GLU A 59 4.19 6.89 -3.46
C GLU A 59 5.53 6.75 -2.74
N VAL A 60 6.47 6.07 -3.38
CA VAL A 60 7.85 5.97 -2.92
C VAL A 60 8.76 6.66 -3.92
N PHE A 61 9.66 7.49 -3.39
CA PHE A 61 10.68 8.20 -4.15
C PHE A 61 12.04 7.74 -3.66
N PHE A 62 12.95 7.49 -4.61
CA PHE A 62 14.33 7.17 -4.30
C PHE A 62 15.26 7.85 -5.31
N THR A 63 16.28 8.53 -4.81
CA THR A 63 17.38 9.08 -5.60
C THR A 63 18.71 8.69 -5.00
N ALA A 64 19.67 8.34 -5.85
CA ALA A 64 21.03 7.99 -5.47
C ALA A 64 22.02 8.30 -6.60
N ASP A 65 23.28 8.58 -6.29
CA ASP A 65 24.36 8.64 -7.27
C ASP A 65 25.27 7.40 -7.22
N ASP A 66 25.88 7.06 -8.36
CA ASP A 66 26.92 6.02 -8.45
C ASP A 66 28.33 6.58 -8.12
N PRO A 67 29.40 5.75 -8.12
CA PRO A 67 30.77 6.23 -7.90
C PRO A 67 31.27 7.27 -8.90
N ASP A 68 30.65 7.37 -10.09
CA ASP A 68 30.95 8.35 -11.13
C ASP A 68 30.05 9.59 -11.05
N HIS A 69 29.29 9.74 -9.95
CA HIS A 69 28.31 10.81 -9.70
C HIS A 69 27.17 10.90 -10.72
N LYS A 70 26.88 9.80 -11.43
CA LYS A 70 25.67 9.72 -12.24
C LYS A 70 24.46 9.54 -11.33
N VAL A 71 23.49 10.42 -11.47
CA VAL A 71 22.29 10.44 -10.64
C VAL A 71 21.22 9.50 -11.20
N PHE A 72 20.67 8.67 -10.34
CA PHE A 72 19.54 7.78 -10.58
C PHE A 72 18.38 8.26 -9.73
N LEU A 73 17.24 8.50 -10.37
CA LEU A 73 15.99 8.91 -9.74
C LEU A 73 14.88 7.97 -10.19
N GLY A 74 14.15 7.42 -9.23
CA GLY A 74 12.94 6.65 -9.46
C GLY A 74 11.80 7.12 -8.58
N THR A 75 10.60 7.03 -9.12
CA THR A 75 9.34 7.12 -8.38
C THR A 75 8.51 5.90 -8.66
N CYS A 76 7.79 5.45 -7.64
CA CYS A 76 6.75 4.46 -7.81
C CYS A 76 5.49 4.92 -7.11
N SER A 77 4.39 4.95 -7.87
CA SER A 77 3.06 5.23 -7.36
C SER A 77 2.21 3.98 -7.47
N VAL A 78 1.64 3.55 -6.35
CA VAL A 78 0.69 2.45 -6.26
C VAL A 78 -0.63 3.06 -5.80
N SER A 79 -1.65 2.96 -6.63
CA SER A 79 -3.02 3.35 -6.29
C SER A 79 -3.89 2.11 -6.24
N PHE A 80 -4.83 2.05 -5.30
CA PHE A 80 -5.79 0.96 -5.23
C PHE A 80 -7.18 1.48 -4.89
N ARG A 81 -8.16 0.68 -5.28
CA ARG A 81 -9.58 0.93 -5.13
C ARG A 81 -10.25 -0.34 -4.64
N ILE A 82 -11.03 -0.22 -3.59
CA ILE A 82 -11.88 -1.27 -3.03
C ILE A 82 -13.32 -0.88 -3.32
N ASP A 83 -14.00 -1.71 -4.11
CA ASP A 83 -15.38 -1.51 -4.51
C ASP A 83 -16.36 -2.07 -3.46
N GLY A 84 -17.55 -1.47 -3.41
CA GLY A 84 -18.66 -1.95 -2.57
C GLY A 84 -18.68 -1.34 -1.16
N ALA A 85 -18.46 -0.02 -1.04
CA ALA A 85 -18.65 0.65 0.23
C ALA A 85 -20.12 1.09 0.45
N PRO A 86 -20.60 1.21 1.71
CA PRO A 86 -19.84 1.08 2.95
C PRO A 86 -19.30 -0.35 3.14
N MET A 87 -18.07 -0.46 3.65
CA MET A 87 -17.45 -1.76 3.92
C MET A 87 -18.15 -2.39 5.12
N THR A 88 -19.24 -3.12 4.87
CA THR A 88 -20.10 -3.74 5.90
C THR A 88 -19.60 -5.13 6.29
N GLY A 89 -19.68 -5.42 7.58
CA GLY A 89 -19.26 -6.71 8.15
C GLY A 89 -20.05 -7.87 7.56
N GLY A 90 -19.35 -8.92 7.13
CA GLY A 90 -19.97 -10.16 6.63
C GLY A 90 -19.98 -10.33 5.11
N ALA A 91 -19.47 -9.37 4.33
CA ALA A 91 -19.22 -9.61 2.90
C ALA A 91 -18.12 -10.68 2.72
N PRO A 92 -18.26 -11.63 1.79
CA PRO A 92 -17.25 -12.69 1.54
C PRO A 92 -15.92 -12.16 0.98
N GLY A 93 -15.86 -10.86 0.66
CA GLY A 93 -14.70 -10.15 0.17
C GLY A 93 -15.13 -8.95 -0.67
N TYR A 94 -14.25 -7.96 -0.79
CA TYR A 94 -14.46 -6.75 -1.58
C TYR A 94 -13.60 -6.81 -2.84
N ALA A 95 -14.20 -6.54 -3.99
CA ALA A 95 -13.45 -6.45 -5.24
C ALA A 95 -12.42 -5.32 -5.11
N THR A 96 -11.17 -5.63 -5.41
CA THR A 96 -10.06 -4.70 -5.27
C THR A 96 -9.33 -4.61 -6.59
N SER A 97 -9.01 -3.39 -7.00
CA SER A 97 -8.19 -3.11 -8.17
C SER A 97 -7.03 -2.20 -7.79
N GLY A 98 -5.90 -2.37 -8.47
CA GLY A 98 -4.70 -1.61 -8.24
C GLY A 98 -4.03 -1.20 -9.54
N ILE A 99 -3.36 -0.07 -9.51
CA ILE A 99 -2.56 0.48 -10.61
C ILE A 99 -1.18 0.81 -10.04
N VAL A 100 -0.14 0.37 -10.76
CA VAL A 100 1.25 0.71 -10.44
C VAL A 100 1.84 1.50 -11.61
N GLN A 101 2.40 2.66 -11.30
CA GLN A 101 3.06 3.54 -12.25
C GLN A 101 4.49 3.81 -11.79
N VAL A 102 5.42 3.79 -12.74
CA VAL A 102 6.85 3.95 -12.45
C VAL A 102 7.41 5.10 -13.28
N GLY A 103 7.99 6.06 -12.58
CA GLY A 103 8.70 7.19 -13.14
C GLY A 103 10.19 7.14 -12.82
N GLY A 104 10.96 7.96 -13.52
CA GLY A 104 12.38 8.09 -13.28
C GLY A 104 13.10 8.75 -14.44
N ASN A 105 14.38 9.04 -14.25
CA ASN A 105 15.23 9.63 -15.28
C ASN A 105 15.78 8.58 -16.26
N ASP A 106 16.38 9.03 -17.37
CA ASP A 106 16.95 8.15 -18.40
C ASP A 106 18.02 7.21 -17.86
N ALA A 107 18.81 7.66 -16.87
CA ALA A 107 19.80 6.83 -16.19
C ALA A 107 19.14 5.62 -15.50
N SER A 108 18.04 5.85 -14.77
CA SER A 108 17.30 4.78 -14.08
C SER A 108 16.58 3.87 -15.07
N LYS A 109 16.03 4.44 -16.14
CA LYS A 109 15.40 3.66 -17.21
C LYS A 109 16.42 2.75 -17.90
N ALA A 110 17.59 3.27 -18.26
CA ALA A 110 18.67 2.49 -18.86
C ALA A 110 19.21 1.40 -17.92
N ALA A 111 19.16 1.64 -16.60
CA ALA A 111 19.56 0.67 -15.58
C ALA A 111 18.47 -0.36 -15.24
N GLY A 112 17.35 -0.38 -15.98
CA GLY A 112 16.28 -1.37 -15.78
C GLY A 112 15.48 -1.13 -14.50
N ALA A 113 15.26 0.13 -14.11
CA ALA A 113 14.45 0.45 -12.94
C ALA A 113 13.03 -0.11 -13.05
N THR A 114 12.55 -0.70 -11.95
CA THR A 114 11.23 -1.32 -11.86
C THR A 114 10.53 -0.97 -10.55
N CYS A 115 9.21 -1.09 -10.54
CA CYS A 115 8.43 -1.11 -9.31
C CYS A 115 7.39 -2.21 -9.28
N SER A 116 7.10 -2.73 -8.10
CA SER A 116 5.94 -3.54 -7.80
C SER A 116 5.12 -2.92 -6.67
N GLY A 117 3.81 -3.18 -6.67
CA GLY A 117 2.92 -2.79 -5.59
C GLY A 117 2.01 -3.94 -5.16
N ALA A 118 1.56 -3.92 -3.91
CA ALA A 118 0.64 -4.92 -3.37
C ALA A 118 -0.27 -4.34 -2.29
N VAL A 119 -1.43 -4.95 -2.10
CA VAL A 119 -2.41 -4.62 -1.07
C VAL A 119 -2.72 -5.87 -0.25
N ALA A 120 -2.70 -5.76 1.08
CA ALA A 120 -3.04 -6.84 2.00
C ALA A 120 -3.85 -6.32 3.20
N VAL A 121 -4.51 -7.21 3.94
CA VAL A 121 -5.15 -6.90 5.22
C VAL A 121 -4.40 -7.63 6.32
N ASP A 122 -4.03 -6.91 7.38
CA ASP A 122 -3.29 -7.44 8.53
C ASP A 122 -2.11 -8.33 8.06
N ASN A 123 -2.01 -9.56 8.56
CA ASN A 123 -0.98 -10.52 8.16
C ASN A 123 -1.43 -11.51 7.07
N ALA A 124 -2.49 -11.20 6.32
CA ALA A 124 -2.97 -12.05 5.24
C ALA A 124 -2.08 -11.97 3.99
N ASP A 125 -2.30 -12.92 3.07
CA ASP A 125 -1.73 -12.87 1.73
C ASP A 125 -2.17 -11.61 0.97
N ASP A 126 -1.36 -11.20 0.00
CA ASP A 126 -1.66 -10.03 -0.82
C ASP A 126 -2.96 -10.26 -1.62
N ALA A 127 -3.96 -9.43 -1.36
CA ALA A 127 -5.28 -9.45 -2.01
C ALA A 127 -5.21 -9.00 -3.47
N ALA A 128 -4.27 -8.12 -3.79
CA ALA A 128 -3.96 -7.69 -5.15
C ALA A 128 -2.49 -7.23 -5.20
N GLY A 129 -1.78 -7.56 -6.28
CA GLY A 129 -0.43 -7.06 -6.48
C GLY A 129 0.01 -7.15 -7.92
N THR A 130 1.03 -6.36 -8.26
CA THR A 130 1.70 -6.42 -9.56
C THR A 130 3.07 -7.04 -9.41
N GLY A 131 3.52 -7.77 -10.44
CA GLY A 131 4.95 -8.03 -10.62
C GLY A 131 5.73 -6.74 -10.92
N PRO A 132 7.04 -6.85 -11.18
CA PRO A 132 7.87 -5.71 -11.56
C PRO A 132 7.38 -5.03 -12.85
N VAL A 133 7.10 -3.74 -12.76
CA VAL A 133 6.67 -2.84 -13.84
C VAL A 133 7.85 -1.93 -14.17
N ALA A 134 8.21 -1.81 -15.45
CA ALA A 134 9.29 -0.94 -15.89
C ALA A 134 8.86 0.53 -16.02
N ILE A 135 9.83 1.45 -16.03
CA ILE A 135 9.58 2.88 -16.29
C ILE A 135 8.84 3.07 -17.62
N GLY A 136 7.73 3.83 -17.58
CA GLY A 136 6.89 4.12 -18.74
C GLY A 136 5.83 3.05 -19.04
N ALA A 137 5.80 1.94 -18.29
CA ALA A 137 4.71 0.98 -18.31
C ALA A 137 3.72 1.24 -17.18
N THR A 138 2.53 0.65 -17.28
CA THR A 138 1.50 0.65 -16.23
C THR A 138 1.17 -0.79 -15.85
N GLY A 139 1.34 -1.13 -14.58
CA GLY A 139 0.88 -2.39 -14.02
C GLY A 139 -0.56 -2.26 -13.54
N ASN A 140 -1.34 -3.32 -13.74
CA ASN A 140 -2.70 -3.40 -13.21
C ASN A 140 -2.81 -4.68 -12.38
N ALA A 141 -3.48 -4.59 -11.25
CA ALA A 141 -3.80 -5.71 -10.38
C ALA A 141 -5.30 -5.75 -10.11
N LYS A 142 -5.85 -6.95 -9.96
CA LYS A 142 -7.21 -7.17 -9.47
C LYS A 142 -7.19 -8.33 -8.50
N GLY A 143 -8.09 -8.29 -7.53
CA GLY A 143 -8.30 -9.41 -6.64
C GLY A 143 -9.42 -9.13 -5.64
N THR A 144 -9.35 -9.80 -4.50
CA THR A 144 -10.42 -9.77 -3.51
C THR A 144 -9.82 -9.55 -2.13
N LEU A 145 -10.21 -8.45 -1.50
CA LEU A 145 -9.80 -8.07 -0.15
C LEU A 145 -10.80 -8.61 0.85
N VAL A 146 -10.35 -9.39 1.82
CA VAL A 146 -11.21 -9.92 2.88
C VAL A 146 -10.89 -9.18 4.18
N LEU A 147 -11.84 -8.41 4.68
CA LEU A 147 -11.74 -7.80 6.00
C LEU A 147 -12.22 -8.78 7.08
N PRO A 148 -11.68 -8.69 8.31
CA PRO A 148 -12.18 -9.49 9.42
C PRO A 148 -13.66 -9.18 9.71
N LYS A 149 -14.33 -10.10 10.42
CA LYS A 149 -15.73 -9.91 10.79
C LYS A 149 -15.88 -8.67 11.68
N GLY A 150 -16.74 -7.75 11.27
CA GLY A 150 -17.10 -6.57 12.04
C GLY A 150 -17.84 -6.94 13.33
N VAL A 151 -17.21 -6.64 14.46
CA VAL A 151 -17.82 -6.71 15.81
C VAL A 151 -17.42 -5.45 16.59
N PRO A 152 -18.21 -5.01 17.59
CA PRO A 152 -17.85 -3.85 18.40
C PRO A 152 -16.42 -3.93 18.93
N GLY A 153 -15.61 -2.89 18.64
CA GLY A 153 -14.19 -2.83 19.02
C GLY A 153 -13.22 -3.53 18.08
N ALA A 154 -13.67 -4.13 16.97
CA ALA A 154 -12.78 -4.73 15.98
C ALA A 154 -11.95 -3.66 15.24
N THR A 155 -10.72 -4.03 14.92
CA THR A 155 -9.76 -3.23 14.14
C THR A 155 -9.25 -4.06 12.97
N ALA A 156 -8.83 -3.39 11.91
CA ALA A 156 -8.13 -4.01 10.78
C ALA A 156 -7.15 -3.00 10.19
N THR A 157 -6.05 -3.47 9.61
CA THR A 157 -5.09 -2.60 8.91
C THR A 157 -5.00 -3.03 7.45
N ILE A 158 -5.21 -2.09 6.54
CA ILE A 158 -4.91 -2.31 5.12
C ILE A 158 -3.48 -1.85 4.87
N HIS A 159 -2.65 -2.79 4.42
CA HIS A 159 -1.26 -2.54 4.03
C HIS A 159 -1.19 -2.29 2.53
N VAL A 160 -0.57 -1.19 2.14
CA VAL A 160 -0.37 -0.79 0.76
C VAL A 160 1.12 -0.65 0.53
N LYS A 161 1.70 -1.62 -0.15
CA LYS A 161 3.15 -1.79 -0.29
C LYS A 161 3.58 -1.27 -1.66
N ALA A 162 4.74 -0.61 -1.70
CA ALA A 162 5.45 -0.28 -2.91
C ALA A 162 6.92 -0.69 -2.77
N TYR A 163 7.49 -1.23 -3.83
CA TYR A 163 8.89 -1.60 -3.89
C TYR A 163 9.50 -1.10 -5.19
N LEU A 164 10.40 -0.13 -5.08
CA LEU A 164 11.13 0.49 -6.17
C LEU A 164 12.57 -0.02 -6.19
N SER A 165 13.00 -0.49 -7.36
CA SER A 165 14.40 -0.83 -7.62
C SER A 165 14.92 0.06 -8.74
N ILE A 166 15.99 0.80 -8.48
CA ILE A 166 16.76 1.55 -9.50
C ILE A 166 18.17 0.95 -9.48
N GLY A 167 18.89 0.79 -10.60
CA GLY A 167 20.08 -0.10 -10.66
C GLY A 167 21.20 0.09 -9.62
N VAL A 168 21.19 1.18 -8.84
CA VAL A 168 22.11 1.48 -7.72
C VAL A 168 21.54 1.19 -6.32
N GLY A 169 20.30 0.73 -6.21
CA GLY A 169 19.69 0.37 -4.93
C GLY A 169 18.18 0.15 -4.99
N ALA A 170 17.62 -0.29 -3.88
CA ALA A 170 16.18 -0.51 -3.75
C ALA A 170 15.59 0.20 -2.54
N PHE A 171 14.29 0.46 -2.63
CA PHE A 171 13.49 1.05 -1.59
C PHE A 171 12.11 0.41 -1.55
N GLY A 172 11.80 -0.23 -0.44
CA GLY A 172 10.46 -0.67 -0.10
C GLY A 172 9.84 0.24 0.95
N GLY A 173 8.56 0.52 0.80
CA GLY A 173 7.77 1.26 1.79
C GLY A 173 6.32 0.81 1.75
N ARG A 174 5.62 1.01 2.87
CA ARG A 174 4.18 0.78 2.94
C ARG A 174 3.44 1.91 3.65
N THR A 175 2.21 2.09 3.22
CA THR A 175 1.19 2.88 3.91
C THR A 175 0.24 1.92 4.62
N ASP A 176 0.02 2.14 5.91
CA ASP A 176 -0.88 1.36 6.74
C ASP A 176 -2.12 2.19 7.05
N ALA A 177 -3.26 1.82 6.49
CA ALA A 177 -4.54 2.45 6.76
C ALA A 177 -5.24 1.68 7.89
N HIS A 178 -5.44 2.35 9.02
CA HIS A 178 -6.07 1.76 10.20
C HIS A 178 -7.57 1.91 10.10
N LEU A 179 -8.28 0.81 10.28
CA LEU A 179 -9.74 0.75 10.27
C LEU A 179 -10.25 0.38 11.66
N ARG A 180 -11.37 0.98 12.06
CA ARG A 180 -12.14 0.55 13.23
C ARG A 180 -13.58 0.27 12.85
N TRP A 181 -14.18 -0.71 13.52
CA TRP A 181 -15.58 -1.04 13.34
C TRP A 181 -16.49 -0.09 14.10
N VAL A 182 -17.51 0.44 13.42
CA VAL A 182 -18.60 1.21 14.01
C VAL A 182 -19.87 0.39 13.87
N GLY A 183 -20.41 -0.05 15.00
CA GLY A 183 -21.72 -0.71 15.05
C GLY A 183 -22.86 0.30 14.91
N ASP A 184 -23.98 -0.17 14.35
CA ASP A 184 -25.25 0.55 14.31
C ASP A 184 -25.93 0.63 15.70
#